data_AF-A0A348XED3-F1
#
_entry.id   AF-A0A348XED3-F1
#
_cell.length_a   1.000
_cell.length_b   1.000
_cell.length_c   1.000
_cell.angle_alpha   90.00
_cell.angle_beta   90.00
_cell.angle_gamma   90.00
#
_symmetry.space_group_name_H-M   'P 1'
#
loop_
_entity.id
_entity.type
_entity.pdbx_description
1 polymer ?
#
loop_
_entity_poly.entity_id
_entity_poly.type
_entity_poly.pdbx_seq_one_letter_code
_entity_poly.pdbx_strand_id
1 'polypeptide(L)'
;AVVRQAIRRIEGLDSIDAEEFRRERRRSLRYLGDMARKLRTHVPAEPCERLQQELLEAIIEEHFERAAEIRDELRELGGELPKQALSNLSAVRV
;
A
#
# COMPACT_ATOMS: atom_id res chain seq x y z
N ALA A 1 -0.16 -3.78 -8.17
CA ALA A 1 -0.21 -2.43 -8.78
C ALA A 1 1.10 -2.11 -9.51
N VAL A 2 1.06 -2.10 -10.84
CA VAL A 2 2.19 -1.85 -11.75
C VAL A 2 2.93 -0.53 -11.46
N VAL A 3 2.20 0.53 -11.11
CA VAL A 3 2.78 1.85 -10.78
C VAL A 3 3.73 1.79 -9.59
N ARG A 4 3.37 1.06 -8.52
CA ARG A 4 4.25 0.89 -7.34
C ARG A 4 5.52 0.10 -7.68
N GLN A 5 5.44 -0.84 -8.61
CA GLN A 5 6.62 -1.57 -9.08
C GLN A 5 7.55 -0.68 -9.91
N ALA A 6 7.00 0.22 -10.74
CA ALA A 6 7.78 1.18 -11.51
C ALA A 6 8.51 2.19 -10.61
N ILE A 7 7.85 2.70 -9.56
CA ILE A 7 8.47 3.57 -8.55
C ILE A 7 9.69 2.87 -7.93
N ARG A 8 9.51 1.64 -7.41
CA ARG A 8 10.62 0.86 -6.81
C ARG A 8 11.78 0.63 -7.77
N ARG A 9 11.50 0.38 -9.04
CA ARG A 9 12.54 0.24 -10.07
C ARG A 9 13.34 1.52 -10.26
N ILE A 10 12.68 2.67 -10.35
CA ILE A 10 13.34 3.98 -10.50
C ILE A 10 14.12 4.37 -9.23
N GLU A 11 13.58 4.02 -8.06
CA GLU A 11 14.23 4.27 -6.79
C GLU A 11 15.54 3.48 -6.65
N GLY A 12 15.54 2.23 -7.12
CA GLY A 12 16.71 1.34 -7.10
C GLY A 12 17.68 1.49 -8.28
N LEU A 13 17.48 2.48 -9.16
CA LEU A 13 18.50 2.83 -10.16
C LEU A 13 19.71 3.48 -9.46
N ASP A 14 20.91 3.10 -9.89
CA ASP A 14 22.14 3.75 -9.43
C ASP A 14 22.09 5.26 -9.68
N SER A 15 22.63 6.01 -8.73
CA SER A 15 22.75 7.46 -8.88
C SER A 15 23.79 7.77 -9.95
N ILE A 16 23.34 8.23 -11.11
CA ILE A 16 24.22 8.77 -12.14
C ILE A 16 24.46 10.25 -11.82
N ASP A 17 25.73 10.67 -11.80
CA ASP A 17 26.10 12.08 -11.62
C ASP A 17 25.90 12.87 -12.92
N ALA A 18 24.66 12.89 -13.39
CA ALA A 18 24.19 13.70 -14.51
C ALA A 18 22.96 14.49 -14.05
N GLU A 19 22.95 15.79 -14.30
CA GLU A 19 21.87 16.67 -13.85
C GLU A 19 20.54 16.29 -14.51
N GLU A 20 20.58 15.95 -15.80
CA GLU A 20 19.45 15.49 -16.59
C GLU A 20 18.84 14.23 -15.98
N PHE A 21 19.68 13.29 -15.55
CA PHE A 21 19.23 12.06 -14.88
C PHE A 21 18.53 12.38 -13.55
N ARG A 22 19.13 13.22 -12.70
CA ARG A 22 18.51 13.64 -11.42
C ARG A 22 17.19 14.37 -11.65
N ARG A 23 17.14 15.23 -12.67
CA ARG A 23 15.93 15.99 -13.03
C ARG A 23 14.82 15.06 -13.49
N GLU A 24 15.11 14.13 -14.40
CA GLU A 24 14.11 13.21 -14.93
C GLU A 24 13.66 12.21 -13.86
N ARG A 25 14.58 11.64 -13.08
CA ARG A 25 14.24 10.76 -11.95
C ARG A 25 13.24 11.41 -10.99
N ARG A 26 13.48 12.66 -10.59
CA ARG A 26 12.54 13.42 -9.73
C ARG A 26 11.19 13.63 -10.41
N ARG A 27 11.18 13.91 -11.71
CA ARG A 27 9.95 14.11 -12.48
C ARG A 27 9.13 12.83 -12.57
N SER A 28 9.76 11.71 -12.92
CA SER A 28 9.10 10.40 -13.03
C SER A 28 8.51 9.96 -11.69
N LEU A 29 9.27 10.10 -10.60
CA LEU A 29 8.80 9.73 -9.25
C LEU A 29 7.58 10.56 -8.81
N ARG A 30 7.59 11.88 -9.06
CA ARG A 30 6.41 12.72 -8.79
C ARG A 30 5.18 12.26 -9.56
N TYR A 31 5.32 12.06 -10.87
CA TYR A 31 4.21 11.66 -11.74
C TYR A 31 3.62 10.30 -11.35
N LEU A 32 4.49 9.31 -11.10
CA LEU A 32 4.07 7.98 -10.68
C LEU A 32 3.45 8.00 -9.28
N GLY A 33 3.96 8.83 -8.37
CA GLY A 33 3.38 9.03 -7.04
C GLY A 33 1.96 9.61 -7.11
N ASP A 34 1.75 10.62 -7.94
CA ASP A 34 0.42 11.21 -8.16
C ASP A 34 -0.54 10.21 -8.82
N MET A 35 -0.06 9.43 -9.79
CA MET A 35 -0.84 8.38 -10.42
C MET A 35 -1.23 7.28 -9.41
N ALA A 36 -0.31 6.84 -8.56
CA ALA A 36 -0.60 5.87 -7.51
C ALA A 36 -1.67 6.38 -6.53
N ARG A 37 -1.67 7.68 -6.23
CA ARG A 37 -2.68 8.32 -5.37
C ARG A 37 -4.05 8.36 -6.05
N LYS A 38 -4.11 8.74 -7.32
CA LYS A 38 -5.36 8.74 -8.10
C LYS A 38 -5.95 7.34 -8.23
N LEU A 39 -5.11 6.33 -8.46
CA LEU A 39 -5.56 4.95 -8.52
C LEU A 39 -6.15 4.47 -7.19
N ARG A 40 -5.59 4.91 -6.05
CA ARG A 40 -6.17 4.65 -4.73
C ARG A 40 -7.54 5.31 -4.55
N THR A 41 -7.75 6.53 -5.06
CA THR A 41 -9.05 7.22 -4.96
C THR A 41 -10.13 6.62 -5.86
N HIS A 42 -9.76 5.73 -6.79
CA HIS A 42 -10.70 4.99 -7.63
C HIS A 42 -11.01 3.58 -7.12
N VAL A 43 -10.41 3.17 -6.01
CA VAL A 43 -10.83 1.96 -5.31
C VAL A 43 -12.15 2.28 -4.61
N PRO A 44 -13.23 1.51 -4.86
CA PRO A 44 -14.51 1.74 -4.17
C PRO A 44 -14.30 1.67 -2.65
N ALA A 45 -14.68 2.73 -1.93
CA ALA A 45 -14.50 2.82 -0.49
C ALA A 45 -15.27 1.72 0.25
N GLU A 46 -16.53 1.49 -0.14
CA GLU A 46 -17.45 0.54 0.48
C GLU A 46 -16.91 -0.92 0.62
N PRO A 47 -16.46 -1.60 -0.46
CA PRO A 47 -15.85 -2.93 -0.33
C PRO A 47 -14.56 -2.96 0.50
N CYS A 48 -13.72 -1.93 0.40
CA CYS A 48 -12.49 -1.85 1.18
C CYS A 48 -12.76 -1.63 2.67
N GLU A 49 -13.67 -0.73 3.01
CA GLU A 49 -14.04 -0.42 4.40
C GLU A 49 -14.69 -1.63 5.06
N ARG A 50 -15.55 -2.35 4.33
CA ARG A 50 -16.09 -3.64 4.80
C ARG A 50 -14.99 -4.67 5.09
N LEU A 51 -14.10 -4.93 4.14
CA LEU A 51 -13.01 -5.89 4.34
C LEU A 51 -12.05 -5.46 5.46
N GLN A 52 -11.83 -4.16 5.64
CA GLN A 52 -11.06 -3.63 6.78
C GLN A 52 -11.73 -3.93 8.12
N GLN A 53 -13.06 -3.80 8.20
CA GLN A 53 -13.84 -4.11 9.39
C GLN A 53 -13.86 -5.62 9.67
N GLU A 54 -14.12 -6.43 8.64
CA GLU A 54 -14.08 -7.90 8.73
C GLU A 54 -12.69 -8.41 9.14
N LEU A 55 -11.61 -7.75 8.67
CA LEU A 55 -10.24 -8.07 9.09
C LEU A 55 -10.00 -7.78 10.58
N LEU A 56 -10.51 -6.65 11.07
CA LEU A 56 -10.39 -6.30 12.49
C LEU A 56 -11.14 -7.31 13.37
N GLU A 57 -12.35 -7.68 12.97
CA GLU A 57 -13.18 -8.68 13.67
C GLU A 57 -12.48 -10.04 13.69
N ALA A 58 -11.99 -10.52 12.54
CA ALA A 58 -11.25 -11.79 12.47
C ALA A 58 -9.96 -11.79 13.32
N ILE A 59 -9.29 -10.65 13.48
CA ILE A 59 -8.13 -10.52 14.39
C ILE A 59 -8.57 -10.58 15.86
N ILE A 60 -9.65 -9.86 16.22
CA ILE A 60 -10.19 -9.82 17.58
C ILE A 60 -10.67 -11.21 18.03
N GLU A 61 -11.27 -11.96 17.11
CA GLU A 61 -11.78 -13.32 17.34
C GLU A 61 -10.69 -14.41 17.17
N GLU A 62 -9.44 -14.02 16.95
CA GLU A 62 -8.29 -14.92 16.74
C GLU A 62 -8.46 -15.90 15.55
N HIS A 63 -9.31 -15.54 14.60
CA HIS A 63 -9.50 -16.25 13.32
C HIS A 63 -8.38 -15.89 12.33
N PHE A 64 -7.15 -16.26 12.66
CA PHE A 64 -5.94 -15.85 11.91
C PHE A 64 -5.91 -16.31 10.45
N GLU A 65 -6.48 -17.47 10.14
CA GLU A 65 -6.62 -17.96 8.75
C GLU A 65 -7.53 -17.04 7.95
N ARG A 66 -8.71 -16.72 8.49
CA ARG A 66 -9.65 -15.77 7.87
C ARG A 66 -9.05 -14.37 7.74
N ALA A 67 -8.31 -13.92 8.76
CA ALA A 67 -7.59 -12.65 8.70
C ALA A 67 -6.53 -12.62 7.58
N ALA A 68 -5.85 -13.75 7.32
CA ALA A 68 -4.88 -13.85 6.23
C ALA A 68 -5.55 -13.76 4.85
N GLU A 69 -6.71 -14.42 4.68
CA GLU A 69 -7.52 -14.34 3.45
C GLU A 69 -7.99 -12.91 3.18
N ILE A 70 -8.63 -12.27 4.17
CA ILE A 70 -9.15 -10.90 4.04
C ILE A 70 -8.03 -9.90 3.75
N ARG A 71 -6.85 -10.09 4.38
CA ARG A 71 -5.65 -9.28 4.10
C ARG A 71 -5.23 -9.40 2.64
N ASP A 72 -5.28 -10.60 2.08
CA ASP A 72 -4.88 -10.85 0.69
C ASP A 72 -5.92 -10.28 -0.29
N GLU A 73 -7.22 -10.43 0.00
CA GLU A 73 -8.32 -9.77 -0.74
C GLU A 73 -8.19 -8.24 -0.75
N LEU A 74 -7.91 -7.62 0.41
CA LEU A 74 -7.63 -6.17 0.51
C LEU A 74 -6.45 -5.74 -0.35
N ARG A 75 -5.41 -6.59 -0.43
CA ARG A 75 -4.20 -6.31 -1.19
C ARG A 75 -4.45 -6.37 -2.70
N GLU A 76 -5.28 -7.30 -3.15
CA GLU A 76 -5.72 -7.42 -4.55
C GLU A 76 -6.59 -6.25 -4.97
N LEU A 77 -7.53 -5.85 -4.10
CA LEU A 77 -8.41 -4.71 -4.34
C LEU A 77 -7.66 -3.36 -4.32
N GLY A 78 -6.41 -3.34 -3.83
CA GLY A 78 -5.59 -2.14 -3.70
C GLY A 78 -5.95 -1.28 -2.49
N GLY A 79 -6.71 -1.84 -1.56
CA GLY A 79 -7.04 -1.26 -0.26
C GLY A 79 -5.82 -1.13 0.64
N GLU A 80 -5.96 -0.31 1.68
CA GLU A 80 -4.97 -0.17 2.75
C GLU A 80 -5.38 -1.04 3.94
N LEU A 81 -4.40 -1.48 4.73
CA LEU A 81 -4.71 -2.15 5.99
C LEU A 81 -5.37 -1.16 6.96
N PRO A 82 -6.31 -1.63 7.81
CA PRO A 82 -6.96 -0.77 8.80
C PRO A 82 -5.90 -0.17 9.73
N LYS A 83 -5.98 1.15 9.95
CA LYS A 83 -5.01 1.89 10.77
C LYS A 83 -4.98 1.38 12.22
N GLN A 84 -6.10 0.86 12.70
CA GLN A 84 -6.23 0.26 14.04
C GLN A 84 -5.44 -1.05 14.19
N ALA A 85 -5.25 -1.83 13.11
CA ALA A 85 -4.42 -3.04 13.16
C ALA A 85 -2.92 -2.70 13.25
N LEU A 86 -2.50 -1.57 12.66
CA LEU A 86 -1.10 -1.11 12.69
C LEU A 86 -0.69 -0.55 14.06
N SER A 87 -1.61 0.08 14.80
CA SER A 87 -1.34 0.54 16.17
C SER A 87 -1.13 -0.61 17.14
N ASN A 88 -1.88 -1.71 16.99
CA ASN A 88 -1.77 -2.88 17.87
C ASN A 88 -0.45 -3.64 17.66
N LEU A 89 0.08 -3.67 16.43
CA LEU A 89 1.40 -4.27 16.13
C LEU A 89 2.57 -3.43 16.67
N SER A 90 2.43 -2.10 16.74
CA SER A 90 3.46 -1.24 17.34
C SER A 90 3.55 -1.35 18.86
N ALA A 91 2.48 -1.79 19.53
CA ALA A 91 2.43 -1.96 20.98
C ALA A 91 3.04 -3.29 21.48
N VAL A 92 3.32 -4.24 20.58
CA VAL A 92 3.89 -5.57 20.92
C VAL A 92 5.43 -5.60 20.82
N ARG A 93 6.07 -4.49 20.44
CA ARG A 93 7.53 -4.35 20.56
C ARG A 93 7.89 -4.03 22.01
N VAL A 94 8.00 -5.07 22.83
CA VAL A 94 8.79 -5.08 24.09
C VAL A 94 10.13 -5.73 23.81
#